data_AF-A0A971H0A3-F1
#
_entry.id   AF-A0A971H0A3-F1
#
_cell.length_a   1.000
_cell.length_b   1.000
_cell.length_c   1.000
_cell.angle_alpha   90.00
_cell.angle_beta   90.00
_cell.angle_gamma   90.00
#
_symmetry.space_group_name_H-M   'P 1'
#
loop_
_entity.id
_entity.type
_entity.pdbx_description
1 polymer ?
#
loop_
_entity_poly.entity_id
_entity_poly.type
_entity_poly.pdbx_seq_one_letter_code
_entity_poly.pdbx_strand_id
1 'polypeptide(L)'
;MQKALGLIEAIGLTTAVAALDAASKAADVTLIGVEKIIGVEKAIGVNIQIAGEVAAVRAAVDAGVEAANRVGLVAASHVIPRPHDEVDKLIEQFSKNLNKKEQNKEEKKDKKDDKKKDDKTDSKTKKK
;
A
#
# COMPACT_ATOMS: atom_id res chain seq x y z
N MET A 1 0.93 -14.59 10.73
CA MET A 1 1.61 -15.14 9.55
C MET A 1 3.03 -15.53 9.93
N GLN A 2 3.49 -16.75 9.64
CA GLN A 2 4.91 -17.13 9.84
C GLN A 2 5.85 -16.64 8.71
N LYS A 3 5.57 -15.49 8.09
CA LYS A 3 6.41 -14.94 7.01
C LYS A 3 7.28 -13.80 7.55
N ALA A 4 8.45 -13.60 6.94
CA ALA A 4 9.29 -12.45 7.25
C ALA A 4 8.60 -11.16 6.81
N LEU A 5 8.90 -10.06 7.51
CA LEU A 5 8.36 -8.73 7.24
C LEU A 5 9.50 -7.79 6.82
N GLY A 6 9.33 -7.11 5.70
CA GLY A 6 10.18 -6.02 5.24
C GLY A 6 9.44 -4.69 5.35
N LEU A 7 10.15 -3.65 5.78
CA LEU A 7 9.64 -2.30 5.99
C LEU A 7 10.56 -1.31 5.27
N ILE A 8 9.96 -0.41 4.48
CA ILE A 8 10.66 0.72 3.85
C ILE A 8 9.83 1.98 4.06
N GLU A 9 10.35 2.91 4.85
CA GLU A 9 9.76 4.21 5.07
C GLU A 9 10.45 5.24 4.20
N ALA A 10 9.70 5.77 3.22
CA ALA A 10 10.19 6.72 2.24
C ALA A 10 9.52 8.08 2.41
N ILE A 11 10.27 9.15 2.15
CA ILE A 11 9.72 10.50 2.09
C ILE A 11 9.09 10.71 0.70
N GLY A 12 7.79 10.92 0.68
CA GLY A 12 7.00 11.10 -0.53
C GLY A 12 6.57 9.80 -1.21
N LEU A 13 5.42 9.87 -1.90
CA LEU A 13 4.82 8.71 -2.58
C LEU A 13 5.67 8.23 -3.77
N THR A 14 6.29 9.14 -4.52
CA THR A 14 7.11 8.78 -5.69
C THR A 14 8.31 7.91 -5.29
N THR A 15 8.98 8.29 -4.19
CA THR A 15 10.09 7.53 -3.61
C THR A 15 9.65 6.13 -3.18
N ALA A 16 8.48 6.05 -2.52
CA ALA A 16 7.90 4.77 -2.13
C ALA A 16 7.58 3.88 -3.35
N VAL A 17 6.94 4.43 -4.38
CA VAL A 17 6.61 3.67 -5.61
C VAL A 17 7.87 3.11 -6.26
N ALA A 18 8.95 3.91 -6.34
CA ALA A 18 10.23 3.43 -6.85
C ALA A 18 10.84 2.32 -5.99
N ALA A 19 10.74 2.44 -4.66
CA ALA A 19 11.19 1.41 -3.73
C ALA A 19 10.48 0.08 -3.97
N LEU A 20 9.14 0.12 -4.05
CA LEU A 20 8.32 -1.08 -4.22
C LEU A 20 8.54 -1.74 -5.57
N ASP A 21 8.63 -0.96 -6.65
CA ASP A 21 8.88 -1.50 -8.00
C ASP A 21 10.20 -2.28 -8.06
N ALA A 22 11.27 -1.74 -7.48
CA ALA A 22 12.55 -2.44 -7.41
C ALA A 22 12.50 -3.65 -6.48
N ALA A 23 11.88 -3.51 -5.29
CA ALA A 23 11.76 -4.58 -4.32
C ALA A 23 11.00 -5.81 -4.89
N SER A 24 9.86 -5.59 -5.53
CA SER A 24 9.03 -6.65 -6.11
C SER A 24 9.64 -7.29 -7.36
N LYS A 25 10.60 -6.62 -8.03
CA LYS A 25 11.36 -7.21 -9.16
C LYS A 25 12.56 -8.01 -8.68
N ALA A 26 13.13 -7.68 -7.53
CA ALA A 26 14.35 -8.29 -7.02
C ALA A 26 14.12 -9.68 -6.40
N ALA A 27 12.95 -9.93 -5.82
CA ALA A 27 12.64 -11.21 -5.18
C ALA A 27 11.14 -11.50 -5.12
N ASP A 28 10.79 -12.76 -4.83
CA ASP A 28 9.40 -13.18 -4.62
C ASP A 28 8.87 -12.70 -3.26
N VAL A 29 8.27 -11.51 -3.26
CA VAL A 29 7.68 -10.87 -2.09
C VAL A 29 6.30 -10.32 -2.41
N THR A 30 5.42 -10.31 -1.41
CA THR A 30 4.07 -9.77 -1.53
C THR A 30 3.97 -8.43 -0.82
N LEU A 31 3.40 -7.42 -1.47
CA LEU A 31 3.00 -6.18 -0.81
C LEU A 31 1.86 -6.48 0.17
N ILE A 32 2.06 -6.21 1.46
CA ILE A 32 1.04 -6.43 2.48
C ILE A 32 0.38 -5.15 2.95
N GLY A 33 0.99 -3.99 2.69
CA GLY A 33 0.43 -2.71 3.11
C GLY A 33 1.18 -1.49 2.60
N VAL A 34 0.47 -0.36 2.58
CA VAL A 34 1.04 0.97 2.35
C VAL A 34 0.38 1.93 3.32
N GLU A 35 1.18 2.51 4.22
CA GLU A 35 0.71 3.47 5.22
C GLU A 35 1.22 4.86 4.93
N LYS A 36 0.33 5.85 4.97
CA LYS A 36 0.71 7.26 4.89
C LYS A 36 1.03 7.75 6.29
N ILE A 37 2.23 8.31 6.46
CA ILE A 37 2.71 8.81 7.74
C ILE A 37 2.93 10.32 7.60
N ILE A 38 2.35 11.12 8.50
CA ILE A 38 2.42 12.58 8.44
C ILE A 38 3.44 13.07 9.47
N GLY A 39 4.34 13.97 9.07
CA GLY A 39 5.29 14.61 9.97
C GLY A 39 6.65 13.90 10.06
N VAL A 40 6.88 12.84 9.27
CA VAL A 40 8.20 12.19 9.14
C VAL A 40 9.18 13.22 8.60
N GLU A 41 10.17 13.60 9.40
CA GLU A 41 11.13 14.66 9.06
C GLU A 41 10.47 15.98 8.59
N LYS A 42 9.30 16.33 9.15
CA LYS A 42 8.47 17.49 8.71
C LYS A 42 7.91 17.37 7.29
N ALA A 43 7.91 16.17 6.71
CA ALA A 43 7.35 15.86 5.40
C ALA A 43 6.25 14.79 5.49
N ILE A 44 5.69 14.43 4.32
CA ILE A 44 4.76 13.31 4.18
C ILE A 44 5.59 12.06 3.85
N GLY A 45 5.60 11.10 4.79
CA GLY A 45 6.20 9.79 4.61
C GLY A 45 5.19 8.76 4.10
N VAL A 46 5.71 7.71 3.48
CA VAL A 46 4.97 6.52 3.08
C VAL A 46 5.78 5.31 3.51
N ASN A 47 5.18 4.45 4.33
CA ASN A 47 5.78 3.18 4.72
C ASN A 47 5.19 2.06 3.86
N ILE A 48 6.08 1.27 3.26
CA ILE A 48 5.76 0.09 2.47
C ILE A 48 6.08 -1.14 3.31
N GLN A 49 5.13 -2.06 3.39
CA GLN A 49 5.32 -3.34 4.04
C GLN A 49 5.27 -4.47 3.02
N ILE A 50 6.26 -5.36 3.06
CA ILE A 50 6.32 -6.55 2.19
C ILE A 50 6.51 -7.82 3.04
N ALA A 51 6.00 -8.94 2.58
CA ALA A 51 6.15 -10.23 3.25
C ALA A 51 6.61 -11.34 2.29
N GLY A 52 7.38 -12.29 2.81
CA GLY A 52 7.93 -13.40 2.04
C GLY A 52 8.83 -14.30 2.88
N GLU A 53 9.67 -15.10 2.23
CA GLU A 53 10.78 -15.79 2.90
C GLU A 53 11.86 -14.79 3.34
N VAL A 54 12.58 -15.09 4.42
CA VAL A 54 13.57 -14.16 5.01
C VAL A 54 14.60 -13.68 3.98
N ALA A 55 15.12 -14.59 3.16
CA ALA A 55 16.11 -14.26 2.14
C ALA A 55 15.53 -13.36 1.04
N ALA A 56 14.33 -13.68 0.55
CA ALA A 56 13.62 -12.89 -0.44
C ALA A 56 13.32 -11.47 0.08
N VAL A 57 12.85 -11.35 1.32
CA VAL A 57 12.55 -10.06 1.95
C VAL A 57 13.79 -9.19 2.12
N ARG A 58 14.93 -9.78 2.52
CA ARG A 58 16.20 -9.04 2.61
C ARG A 58 16.62 -8.49 1.24
N ALA A 59 16.66 -9.35 0.23
CA ALA A 59 17.02 -8.95 -1.13
C ALA A 59 16.09 -7.86 -1.68
N ALA A 60 14.78 -7.99 -1.43
CA ALA A 60 13.78 -6.99 -1.84
C ALA A 60 13.98 -5.65 -1.13
N VAL A 61 14.21 -5.64 0.19
CA VAL A 61 14.44 -4.38 0.94
C VAL A 61 15.71 -3.70 0.47
N ASP A 62 16.82 -4.42 0.32
CA ASP A 62 18.09 -3.83 -0.12
C ASP A 62 17.97 -3.18 -1.50
N ALA A 63 17.38 -3.89 -2.47
CA ALA A 63 17.14 -3.36 -3.82
C ALA A 63 16.17 -2.17 -3.82
N GLY A 64 15.12 -2.25 -3.01
CA GLY A 64 14.12 -1.19 -2.86
C GLY A 64 14.75 0.10 -2.31
N VAL A 65 15.56 -0.01 -1.25
CA VAL A 65 16.25 1.13 -0.62
C VAL A 65 17.23 1.78 -1.60
N GLU A 66 18.02 0.98 -2.33
CA GLU A 66 18.97 1.48 -3.33
C GLU A 66 18.25 2.25 -4.45
N ALA A 67 17.15 1.70 -4.98
CA ALA A 67 16.35 2.37 -6.01
C ALA A 67 15.68 3.65 -5.49
N ALA A 68 15.10 3.59 -4.31
CA ALA A 68 14.42 4.71 -3.67
C ALA A 68 15.35 5.91 -3.43
N ASN A 69 16.57 5.65 -2.96
CA ASN A 69 17.56 6.70 -2.68
C ASN A 69 18.08 7.41 -3.94
N ARG A 70 17.85 6.84 -5.14
CA ARG A 70 18.12 7.53 -6.42
C ARG A 70 17.01 8.51 -6.80
N VAL A 71 15.80 8.34 -6.26
CA VAL A 71 14.61 9.13 -6.59
C VAL A 71 14.31 10.17 -5.50
N GLY A 72 14.53 9.81 -4.23
CA GLY A 72 14.24 10.66 -3.09
C GLY A 72 14.97 10.16 -1.85
N LEU A 73 14.33 10.28 -0.68
CA LEU A 73 14.92 9.92 0.60
C LEU A 73 14.20 8.73 1.23
N VAL A 74 14.95 7.73 1.66
CA VAL A 74 14.48 6.69 2.59
C VAL A 74 14.79 7.14 4.01
N ALA A 75 13.75 7.31 4.83
CA ALA A 75 13.88 7.68 6.23
C ALA A 75 14.32 6.49 7.09
N ALA A 76 13.76 5.30 6.82
CA ALA A 76 14.13 4.08 7.53
C ALA A 76 13.85 2.82 6.69
N SER A 77 14.58 1.75 6.97
CA SER A 77 14.26 0.40 6.46
C SER A 77 14.61 -0.67 7.49
N HIS A 78 13.86 -1.77 7.48
CA HIS A 78 14.12 -2.88 8.40
C HIS A 78 13.57 -4.21 7.90
N VAL A 79 14.19 -5.31 8.33
CA VAL A 79 13.71 -6.67 8.09
C VAL A 79 13.56 -7.39 9.41
N ILE A 80 12.37 -7.95 9.64
CA ILE A 80 12.04 -8.79 10.78
C ILE A 80 11.88 -10.22 10.25
N PRO A 81 12.87 -11.12 10.44
CA PRO A 81 12.84 -12.47 9.89
C PRO A 81 11.67 -13.33 10.38
N ARG A 82 11.26 -13.13 11.64
CA ARG A 82 10.18 -13.86 12.28
C ARG A 82 9.41 -12.92 13.22
N PRO A 83 8.42 -12.18 12.71
CA PRO A 83 7.57 -11.33 13.55
C PRO A 83 6.91 -12.16 14.66
N HIS A 84 6.76 -11.57 15.83
CA HIS A 84 5.98 -12.17 16.92
C HIS A 84 4.49 -12.18 16.56
N ASP A 85 3.71 -13.14 17.04
CA ASP A 85 2.28 -13.28 16.69
C ASP A 85 1.46 -12.01 17.02
N GLU A 86 1.83 -11.26 18.05
CA GLU A 86 1.20 -9.96 18.35
C GLU A 86 1.43 -8.89 17.26
N VAL A 87 2.53 -8.97 16.51
CA VAL A 87 2.81 -8.08 15.36
C VAL A 87 1.91 -8.43 14.17
N ASP A 88 1.45 -9.67 14.06
CA ASP A 88 0.55 -10.07 12.97
C ASP A 88 -0.76 -9.26 12.98
N LYS A 89 -1.27 -8.91 14.16
CA LYS A 89 -2.46 -8.06 14.31
C LYS A 89 -2.25 -6.69 13.66
N LEU A 90 -1.05 -6.14 13.79
CA LEU A 90 -0.67 -4.87 13.15
C LEU A 90 -0.53 -5.05 11.63
N ILE A 91 0.10 -6.14 11.19
CA ILE A 91 0.24 -6.47 9.76
C ILE A 91 -1.13 -6.61 9.08
N GLU A 92 -2.08 -7.30 9.72
CA GLU A 92 -3.44 -7.44 9.20
C GLU A 92 -4.16 -6.09 9.03
N GLN A 93 -3.88 -5.11 9.89
CA GLN A 93 -4.43 -3.76 9.74
C GLN A 93 -3.88 -3.08 8.48
N PHE A 94 -2.59 -3.23 8.20
CA PHE A 94 -1.99 -2.70 6.97
C PHE A 94 -2.63 -3.29 5.72
N SER A 95 -2.90 -4.60 5.70
CA SER A 95 -3.56 -5.27 4.58
C SER A 95 -5.01 -4.80 4.37
N LYS A 96 -5.74 -4.50 5.45
CA LYS A 96 -7.08 -3.91 5.33
C LYS A 96 -7.07 -2.54 4.66
N ASN A 97 -5.99 -1.76 4.84
CA ASN A 97 -5.87 -0.43 4.23
C ASN A 97 -5.59 -0.47 2.72
N LEU A 98 -5.01 -1.57 2.19
CA LEU A 98 -4.97 -1.83 0.74
C LEU A 98 -6.38 -2.04 0.17
N ASN A 99 -7.17 -2.90 0.83
CA ASN A 99 -8.48 -3.34 0.32
C ASN A 99 -9.60 -2.32 0.56
N LYS A 100 -9.48 -1.45 1.58
CA LYS A 100 -10.44 -0.35 1.83
C LYS A 100 -10.57 0.63 0.66
N LYS A 101 -9.55 0.75 -0.20
CA LYS A 101 -9.61 1.56 -1.42
C LYS A 101 -10.40 0.87 -2.55
N GLU A 102 -10.48 -0.45 -2.55
CA GLU A 102 -11.24 -1.22 -3.54
C GLU A 102 -12.73 -1.23 -3.21
N GLN A 103 -13.08 -1.47 -1.94
CA GLN A 103 -14.47 -1.42 -1.47
C GLN A 103 -15.10 0.00 -1.57
N ASN A 104 -14.33 1.06 -1.26
CA ASN A 104 -14.80 2.44 -1.48
C ASN A 104 -14.98 2.81 -2.96
N LYS A 105 -14.37 2.08 -3.91
CA LYS A 105 -14.58 2.29 -5.35
C LYS A 105 -15.84 1.58 -5.84
N GLU A 106 -16.15 0.40 -5.32
CA GLU A 106 -17.38 -0.35 -5.62
C GLU A 106 -18.61 0.37 -5.06
N GLU A 107 -18.59 0.77 -3.78
CA GLU A 107 -19.69 1.53 -3.16
C GLU A 107 -19.95 2.90 -3.84
N LYS A 108 -18.91 3.52 -4.43
CA LYS A 108 -19.04 4.77 -5.21
C LYS A 108 -19.53 4.53 -6.64
N LYS A 109 -19.37 3.34 -7.21
CA LYS A 109 -19.92 2.96 -8.53
C LYS A 109 -21.42 2.69 -8.40
N ASP A 110 -21.83 1.90 -7.40
CA ASP A 110 -23.25 1.58 -7.17
C ASP A 110 -24.08 2.84 -6.90
N LYS A 111 -23.57 3.76 -6.08
CA LYS A 111 -24.21 5.08 -5.85
C LYS A 111 -24.25 6.00 -7.08
N LYS A 112 -23.40 5.79 -8.09
CA LYS A 112 -23.40 6.57 -9.34
C LYS A 112 -24.38 6.00 -10.37
N ASP A 113 -24.55 4.67 -10.39
CA ASP A 113 -25.47 3.98 -11.29
C ASP A 113 -26.93 4.12 -10.83
N ASP A 114 -27.17 4.20 -9.52
CA ASP A 114 -28.50 4.55 -8.98
C ASP A 114 -28.89 6.00 -9.32
N LYS A 115 -27.96 6.97 -9.14
CA LYS A 115 -28.21 8.38 -9.53
C LYS A 115 -28.50 8.57 -11.02
N LYS A 116 -27.93 7.72 -11.89
CA LYS A 116 -28.15 7.77 -13.35
C LYS A 116 -29.47 7.13 -13.79
N LYS A 117 -30.03 6.23 -12.97
CA LYS A 117 -31.37 5.66 -13.17
C LYS A 117 -32.45 6.66 -12.78
N ASP A 118 -32.26 7.36 -11.66
CA ASP A 118 -33.22 8.36 -11.16
C ASP A 118 -33.41 9.56 -12.12
N ASP A 119 -32.33 10.08 -12.72
CA ASP A 119 -32.40 11.16 -13.73
C ASP A 119 -33.08 10.74 -15.06
N LYS A 120 -33.05 9.44 -15.39
CA LYS A 120 -33.70 8.90 -16.60
C LYS A 120 -35.17 8.57 -16.39
N THR A 121 -35.60 8.29 -15.16
CA THR A 121 -37.02 8.08 -14.84
C THR A 121 -37.80 9.40 -14.78
N ASP A 122 -37.20 10.50 -14.30
CA ASP A 122 -37.90 11.79 -14.21
C ASP A 122 -38.10 12.51 -15.56
N SER A 123 -37.23 12.23 -16.55
CA SER A 123 -37.34 12.84 -17.90
C SER A 123 -38.37 12.14 -18.82
N LYS A 124 -38.80 10.92 -18.50
CA LYS A 124 -39.84 10.20 -19.28
C LYS A 124 -41.27 10.49 -18.81
N THR A 125 -41.47 10.94 -17.56
CA THR A 125 -42.80 11.18 -16.98
C THR A 125 -43.34 12.60 -17.29
N LYS A 126 -42.49 13.52 -17.76
CA LYS A 126 -42.89 14.91 -18.12
C LYS A 126 -43.25 15.13 -19.60
N LYS A 127 -43.34 14.06 -20.41
CA LYS A 127 -43.56 14.16 -21.87
C LYS A 127 -44.81 13.43 -22.40
N LYS A 128 -45.80 13.16 -21.55
CA LYS A 128 -47.14 12.73 -21.96
C LYS A 128 -48.16 13.78 -21.57
#